data_AF-A0A955DQ79-F1
#
_entry.id   AF-A0A955DQ79-F1
#
_cell.length_a   1.000
_cell.length_b   1.000
_cell.length_c   1.000
_cell.angle_alpha   90.00
_cell.angle_beta   90.00
_cell.angle_gamma   90.00
#
_symmetry.space_group_name_H-M   'P 1'
#
loop_
_entity.id
_entity.type
_entity.pdbx_description
1 polymer ?
#
loop_
_entity_poly.entity_id
_entity_poly.type
_entity_poly.pdbx_seq_one_letter_code
_entity_poly.pdbx_strand_id
1 'polypeptide(L)'
;MMLVLICMMIATVLALAFLSSRMNTAAVSTNISRQAEARWLAQSGLDIGIAVLETNSNWRMRHNKGVILNDFALGNGTIRLQFMDIVTQAPPTVTTTDIAIRSIGRIGAIEQECLATAHIPLSTAGTTVDVDLSEFAAFTGEKLTMWADSTITRWSTAPANINGPALAIGTRAITADSILLHDDAAAIDTTVFHGPGASASLVGGSSMYAVNMHCLQNDVPLPDPPVPMTTTITGNTNTLQAMGTTINTDVVYKTIIAKTTANALTIMGEAVVVA
;
A
#
# COMPACT_ATOMS: atom_id res chain seq x y z
N MET A 1 27.52 -30.17 69.16
CA MET A 1 27.69 -28.71 69.04
C MET A 1 28.21 -28.28 67.67
N MET A 2 29.26 -28.92 67.13
CA MET A 2 29.80 -28.61 65.80
C MET A 2 28.78 -28.73 64.64
N LEU A 3 27.93 -29.77 64.66
CA LEU A 3 26.92 -30.00 63.61
C LEU A 3 25.83 -28.89 63.58
N VAL A 4 25.48 -28.35 64.74
CA VAL A 4 24.50 -27.25 64.86
C VAL A 4 25.05 -25.96 64.24
N LEU A 5 26.33 -25.65 64.47
CA LEU A 5 26.99 -24.48 63.88
C LEU A 5 27.05 -24.58 62.35
N ILE A 6 27.34 -25.77 61.82
CA ILE A 6 27.36 -26.00 60.36
C ILE A 6 25.96 -25.84 59.78
N CYS A 7 24.92 -26.39 60.43
CA CYS A 7 23.54 -26.19 59.99
C CYS A 7 23.12 -24.72 60.01
N MET A 8 23.53 -23.94 61.01
CA MET A 8 23.24 -22.50 61.09
C MET A 8 23.96 -21.72 59.97
N MET A 9 25.21 -22.06 59.65
CA MET A 9 25.93 -21.48 58.52
C MET A 9 25.26 -21.81 57.19
N ILE A 10 24.87 -23.07 56.97
CA ILE A 10 24.19 -23.47 55.72
C ILE A 10 22.82 -22.78 55.60
N ALA A 11 22.06 -22.69 56.69
CA ALA A 11 20.77 -22.01 56.70
C ALA A 11 20.87 -20.51 56.36
N THR A 12 21.88 -19.82 56.88
CA THR A 12 22.11 -18.40 56.58
C THR A 12 22.56 -18.17 55.14
N VAL A 13 23.44 -19.02 54.60
CA VAL A 13 23.86 -18.96 53.18
C VAL A 13 22.69 -19.22 52.24
N LEU A 14 21.86 -20.23 52.52
CA LEU A 14 20.66 -20.52 51.72
C LEU A 14 19.64 -19.37 51.79
N ALA A 15 19.46 -18.76 52.96
CA ALA A 15 18.56 -17.60 53.11
C ALA A 15 19.04 -16.38 52.31
N LEU A 16 20.35 -16.08 52.33
CA LEU A 16 20.94 -15.00 51.54
C LEU A 16 20.86 -15.28 50.03
N ALA A 17 21.12 -16.53 49.61
CA ALA A 17 20.98 -16.94 48.22
C ALA A 17 19.53 -16.81 47.74
N PHE A 18 18.55 -17.20 48.56
CA PHE A 18 17.13 -17.05 48.26
C PHE A 18 16.71 -15.58 48.13
N LEU A 19 17.16 -14.71 49.05
CA LEU A 19 16.85 -13.28 49.02
C LEU A 19 17.47 -12.60 47.79
N SER A 20 18.73 -12.92 47.48
CA SER A 20 19.43 -12.44 46.29
C SER A 20 18.71 -12.85 45.00
N SER A 21 18.28 -14.12 44.91
CA SER A 21 17.53 -14.64 43.76
C SER A 21 16.19 -13.90 43.56
N ARG A 22 15.44 -13.63 44.64
CA ARG A 22 14.17 -12.87 44.55
C ARG A 22 14.35 -11.41 44.13
N MET A 23 15.40 -10.75 44.62
CA MET A 23 15.67 -9.35 44.24
C MET A 23 15.94 -9.23 42.74
N ASN A 24 16.65 -10.19 42.15
CA ASN A 24 16.90 -10.20 40.71
C ASN A 24 15.59 -10.42 39.92
N THR A 25 14.74 -11.36 40.35
CA THR A 25 13.44 -11.62 39.70
C THR A 25 12.50 -10.42 39.75
N ALA A 26 12.48 -9.67 40.86
CA ALA A 26 11.67 -8.45 40.97
C ALA A 26 12.16 -7.33 40.01
N ALA A 27 13.46 -7.10 39.94
CA ALA A 27 14.05 -6.13 39.01
C ALA A 27 13.74 -6.50 37.55
N VAL A 28 13.90 -7.79 37.19
CA VAL A 28 13.57 -8.30 35.85
C VAL A 28 12.08 -8.09 35.53
N SER A 29 11.18 -8.41 36.45
CA SER A 29 9.73 -8.22 36.25
C SER A 29 9.36 -6.76 36.02
N THR A 30 9.94 -5.83 36.79
CA THR A 30 9.69 -4.39 36.58
C THR A 30 10.20 -3.88 35.25
N ASN A 31 11.34 -4.39 34.77
CA ASN A 31 11.87 -4.04 33.46
C ASN A 31 10.96 -4.57 32.34
N ILE A 32 10.45 -5.81 32.46
CA ILE A 32 9.51 -6.36 31.50
C ILE A 32 8.22 -5.53 31.44
N SER A 33 7.67 -5.11 32.59
CA SER A 33 6.49 -4.24 32.64
C SER A 33 6.75 -2.91 31.93
N ARG A 34 7.86 -2.24 32.27
CA ARG A 34 8.23 -0.96 31.65
C ARG A 34 8.49 -1.10 30.15
N GLN A 35 9.01 -2.24 29.69
CA GLN A 35 9.22 -2.53 28.28
C GLN A 35 7.89 -2.73 27.54
N ALA A 36 6.93 -3.44 28.13
CA ALA A 36 5.58 -3.58 27.59
C ALA A 36 4.85 -2.24 27.55
N GLU A 37 4.94 -1.44 28.62
CA GLU A 37 4.36 -0.10 28.68
C GLU A 37 4.99 0.84 27.64
N ALA A 38 6.32 0.82 27.47
CA ALA A 38 7.01 1.63 26.46
C ALA A 38 6.59 1.22 25.04
N ARG A 39 6.32 -0.07 24.81
CA ARG A 39 5.80 -0.57 23.53
C ARG A 39 4.37 -0.08 23.27
N TRP A 40 3.48 -0.15 24.26
CA TRP A 40 2.13 0.41 24.13
C TRP A 40 2.14 1.92 23.92
N LEU A 41 3.07 2.61 24.56
CA LEU A 41 3.28 4.04 24.38
C LEU A 41 3.74 4.37 22.95
N ALA A 42 4.70 3.62 22.41
CA ALA A 42 5.15 3.75 21.03
C ALA A 42 4.00 3.48 20.03
N GLN A 43 3.18 2.46 20.28
CA GLN A 43 2.01 2.14 19.47
C GLN A 43 0.95 3.25 19.54
N SER A 44 0.67 3.78 20.72
CA SER A 44 -0.25 4.92 20.89
C SER A 44 0.24 6.16 20.15
N GLY A 45 1.57 6.40 20.14
CA GLY A 45 2.16 7.48 19.36
C GLY A 45 2.02 7.31 17.86
N LEU A 46 1.98 6.06 17.38
CA LEU A 46 1.72 5.74 15.99
C LEU A 46 0.27 6.01 15.62
N ASP A 47 -0.68 5.65 16.50
CA ASP A 47 -2.11 5.95 16.31
C ASP A 47 -2.36 7.47 16.26
N ILE A 48 -1.67 8.24 17.12
CA ILE A 48 -1.69 9.72 17.03
C ILE A 48 -1.12 10.20 15.69
N GLY A 49 -0.04 9.58 15.21
CA GLY A 49 0.54 9.90 13.91
C GLY A 49 -0.43 9.66 12.76
N ILE A 50 -1.18 8.56 12.78
CA ILE A 50 -2.23 8.27 11.81
C ILE A 50 -3.34 9.34 11.88
N ALA A 51 -3.81 9.68 13.09
CA ALA A 51 -4.84 10.71 13.27
C ALA A 51 -4.40 12.10 12.74
N VAL A 52 -3.10 12.43 12.85
CA VAL A 52 -2.54 13.67 12.26
C VAL A 52 -2.62 13.65 10.73
N LEU A 53 -2.46 12.49 10.10
CA LEU A 53 -2.56 12.32 8.64
C LEU A 53 -4.01 12.36 8.15
N GLU A 54 -4.95 11.87 8.95
CA GLU A 54 -6.39 11.92 8.66
C GLU A 54 -6.97 13.33 8.85
N THR A 55 -6.33 14.16 9.66
CA THR A 55 -6.74 15.55 9.86
C THR A 55 -6.24 16.44 8.72
N ASN A 56 -6.99 17.49 8.36
CA ASN A 56 -6.56 18.54 7.42
C ASN A 56 -5.48 19.47 8.03
N SER A 57 -4.50 18.89 8.72
CA SER A 57 -3.34 19.59 9.25
C SER A 57 -2.24 19.59 8.20
N ASN A 58 -1.53 20.71 8.05
CA ASN A 58 -0.40 20.81 7.13
C ASN A 58 0.87 20.15 7.71
N TRP A 59 0.81 18.84 7.92
CA TRP A 59 1.91 18.04 8.48
C TRP A 59 3.14 18.01 7.57
N ARG A 60 2.98 18.26 6.26
CA ARG A 60 4.07 18.33 5.26
C ARG A 60 5.00 19.52 5.46
N MET A 61 4.48 20.64 5.97
CA MET A 61 5.26 21.86 6.20
C MET A 61 5.41 22.22 7.68
N ARG A 62 4.51 21.75 8.56
CA ARG A 62 4.54 22.04 10.00
C ARG A 62 5.25 20.93 10.77
N HIS A 63 6.54 20.74 10.46
CA HIS A 63 7.43 19.85 11.20
C HIS A 63 8.78 20.53 11.43
N ASN A 64 9.54 20.03 12.39
CA ASN A 64 10.93 20.41 12.58
C ASN A 64 11.82 19.25 12.18
N LYS A 65 12.36 19.28 10.95
CA LYS A 65 13.20 18.20 10.39
C LYS A 65 12.51 16.82 10.44
N GLY A 66 11.22 16.79 10.12
CA GLY A 66 10.38 15.58 10.11
C GLY A 66 9.79 15.22 11.46
N VAL A 67 10.21 15.87 12.56
CA VAL A 67 9.63 15.63 13.88
C VAL A 67 8.33 16.42 14.02
N ILE A 68 7.24 15.70 14.28
CA ILE A 68 5.89 16.25 14.50
C ILE A 68 5.65 16.50 15.98
N LEU A 69 5.96 15.50 16.80
CA LEU A 69 5.89 15.58 18.26
C LEU A 69 7.25 15.24 18.83
N ASN A 70 7.77 16.08 19.72
CA ASN A 70 9.00 15.81 20.43
C ASN A 70 8.74 15.79 21.94
N ASP A 71 9.09 14.68 22.58
CA ASP A 71 8.95 14.47 24.03
C ASP A 71 7.53 14.78 24.56
N PHE A 72 6.49 14.42 23.80
CA PHE A 72 5.10 14.63 24.18
C PHE A 72 4.72 13.69 25.33
N ALA A 73 4.29 14.25 26.45
CA ALA A 73 3.91 13.46 27.63
C ALA A 73 2.57 12.73 27.39
N LEU A 74 2.59 11.41 27.51
CA LEU A 74 1.38 10.58 27.46
C LEU A 74 1.47 9.50 28.54
N GLY A 75 0.53 9.53 29.50
CA GLY A 75 0.56 8.67 30.67
C GLY A 75 1.83 8.87 31.50
N ASN A 76 2.56 7.78 31.73
CA ASN A 76 3.80 7.76 32.54
C ASN A 76 5.09 7.90 31.70
N GLY A 77 4.99 8.26 30.42
CA GLY A 77 6.13 8.34 29.52
C GLY A 77 6.05 9.49 28.52
N THR A 78 7.03 9.51 27.61
CA THR A 78 7.12 10.51 26.54
C THR A 78 7.15 9.84 25.17
N ILE A 79 6.51 10.45 24.18
CA ILE A 79 6.48 10.00 22.80
C ILE A 79 7.26 11.00 21.93
N ARG A 80 8.03 10.46 20.99
CA ARG A 80 8.57 11.21 19.85
C ARG A 80 8.00 10.63 18.56
N LEU A 81 7.38 11.49 17.75
CA LEU A 81 6.80 11.14 16.46
C LEU A 81 7.56 11.84 15.34
N GLN A 82 8.04 11.06 14.39
CA GLN A 82 8.78 11.54 13.23
C GLN A 82 8.17 10.97 11.94
N PHE A 83 8.00 11.82 10.95
CA PHE A 83 7.68 11.44 9.58
C PHE A 83 8.92 11.60 8.71
N MET A 84 9.15 10.64 7.82
CA MET A 84 10.24 10.64 6.86
C MET A 84 9.71 10.26 5.48
N ASP A 85 10.15 10.92 4.43
CA ASP A 85 9.85 10.50 3.06
C ASP A 85 10.62 9.20 2.74
N ILE A 86 9.92 8.18 2.24
CA ILE A 86 10.50 6.86 2.00
C ILE A 86 11.52 6.90 0.85
N VAL A 87 11.28 7.73 -0.17
CA VAL A 87 12.09 7.79 -1.39
C VAL A 87 13.34 8.60 -1.12
N THR A 88 13.18 9.80 -0.55
CA THR A 88 14.29 10.74 -0.37
C THR A 88 15.05 10.53 0.95
N GLN A 89 14.48 9.77 1.89
CA GLN A 89 15.01 9.61 3.25
C GLN A 89 15.22 10.97 3.96
N ALA A 90 14.46 11.98 3.56
CA ALA A 90 14.52 13.34 4.06
C ALA A 90 13.20 13.72 4.75
N PRO A 91 13.20 14.81 5.55
CA PRO A 91 11.96 15.35 6.10
C PRO A 91 10.90 15.57 5.01
N PRO A 92 9.61 15.31 5.27
CA PRO A 92 8.56 15.46 4.28
C PRO A 92 8.53 16.87 3.69
N THR A 93 8.19 16.95 2.41
CA THR A 93 7.99 18.22 1.70
C THR A 93 6.59 18.28 1.13
N VAL A 94 6.24 19.39 0.47
CA VAL A 94 4.92 19.58 -0.14
C VAL A 94 4.59 18.54 -1.22
N THR A 95 5.60 17.91 -1.83
CA THR A 95 5.44 16.89 -2.87
C THR A 95 5.51 15.46 -2.34
N THR A 96 5.75 15.27 -1.03
CA THR A 96 5.88 13.93 -0.46
C THR A 96 4.53 13.22 -0.41
N THR A 97 4.46 12.06 -1.06
CA THR A 97 3.32 11.13 -1.09
C THR A 97 3.50 9.98 -0.12
N ASP A 98 4.69 9.39 -0.09
CA ASP A 98 4.99 8.17 0.66
C ASP A 98 5.84 8.49 1.89
N ILE A 99 5.32 8.15 3.06
CA ILE A 99 5.99 8.44 4.33
C ILE A 99 6.16 7.20 5.20
N ALA A 100 7.29 7.14 5.89
CA ALA A 100 7.51 6.30 7.04
C ALA A 100 7.21 7.10 8.31
N ILE A 101 6.33 6.55 9.15
CA ILE A 101 5.97 7.06 10.46
C ILE A 101 6.78 6.29 11.49
N ARG A 102 7.61 7.02 12.23
CA ARG A 102 8.42 6.49 13.32
C ARG A 102 7.93 7.07 14.64
N SER A 103 7.45 6.18 15.52
CA SER A 103 7.04 6.52 16.87
C SER A 103 7.97 5.87 17.89
N ILE A 104 8.55 6.68 18.77
CA ILE A 104 9.43 6.22 19.84
C ILE A 104 8.74 6.53 21.18
N GLY A 105 8.39 5.47 21.92
CA GLY A 105 7.84 5.56 23.27
C GLY A 105 8.95 5.36 24.30
N ARG A 106 9.07 6.27 25.27
CA ARG A 106 10.06 6.22 26.35
C ARG A 106 9.41 6.21 27.72
N ILE A 107 9.82 5.25 28.57
CA ILE A 107 9.48 5.19 30.00
C ILE A 107 10.78 5.08 30.79
N GLY A 108 11.15 6.17 31.47
CA GLY A 108 12.45 6.29 32.13
C GLY A 108 13.60 6.14 31.12
N ALA A 109 14.43 5.11 31.28
CA ALA A 109 15.55 4.81 30.39
C ALA A 109 15.23 3.76 29.31
N ILE A 110 14.01 3.22 29.27
CA ILE A 110 13.60 2.23 28.28
C ILE A 110 12.93 2.94 27.12
N GLU A 111 13.41 2.67 25.92
CA GLU A 111 12.82 3.13 24.67
C GLU A 111 12.32 1.93 23.86
N GLN A 112 11.18 2.12 23.19
CA GLN A 112 10.62 1.19 22.22
C GLN A 112 10.22 1.97 20.97
N GLU A 113 10.34 1.32 19.83
CA GLU A 113 10.08 1.91 18.53
C GLU A 113 8.97 1.15 17.81
N CYS A 114 8.09 1.90 17.14
CA CYS A 114 7.11 1.39 16.21
C CYS A 114 7.20 2.14 14.88
N LEU A 115 7.12 1.38 13.78
CA LEU A 115 7.22 1.89 12.42
C LEU A 115 5.94 1.55 11.66
N ALA A 116 5.41 2.52 10.93
CA ALA A 116 4.38 2.32 9.92
C ALA A 116 4.74 3.06 8.65
N THR A 117 4.09 2.70 7.56
CA THR A 117 4.20 3.38 6.28
C THR A 117 2.82 3.79 5.82
N ALA A 118 2.73 4.96 5.19
CA ALA A 118 1.48 5.50 4.69
C ALA A 118 1.71 6.17 3.33
N HIS A 119 0.76 5.95 2.42
CA HIS A 119 0.66 6.65 1.16
C HIS A 119 -0.45 7.71 1.27
N ILE A 120 -0.10 8.99 1.09
CA ILE A 120 -1.04 10.10 1.11
C ILE A 120 -0.94 10.80 -0.25
N PRO A 121 -1.94 10.65 -1.14
CA PRO A 121 -1.92 11.32 -2.43
C PRO A 121 -1.85 12.84 -2.24
N LEU A 122 -1.19 13.53 -3.16
CA LEU A 122 -1.26 14.98 -3.21
C LEU A 122 -2.69 15.36 -3.56
N SER A 123 -3.30 16.21 -2.75
CA SER A 123 -4.55 16.89 -3.10
C SER A 123 -4.23 17.94 -4.15
N THR A 124 -3.91 17.49 -5.36
CA THR A 124 -3.93 18.34 -6.53
C THR A 124 -5.41 18.48 -6.88
N ALA A 125 -5.89 19.73 -6.91
CA ALA A 125 -7.20 20.02 -7.45
C ALA A 125 -7.24 19.50 -8.90
N GLY A 126 -7.94 18.38 -9.10
CA GLY A 126 -7.97 17.63 -10.34
C GLY A 126 -6.93 16.51 -10.38
N THR A 127 -7.42 15.28 -10.40
CA THR A 127 -6.71 14.12 -10.93
C THR A 127 -6.45 14.37 -12.41
N THR A 128 -5.36 15.07 -12.72
CA THR A 128 -4.86 15.20 -14.09
C THR A 128 -4.15 13.91 -14.45
N VAL A 129 -4.74 13.18 -15.40
CA VAL A 129 -4.14 11.98 -15.99
C VAL A 129 -2.91 12.37 -16.79
N ASP A 130 -1.81 11.65 -16.59
CA ASP A 130 -0.64 11.79 -17.46
C ASP A 130 -1.02 11.38 -18.91
N VAL A 131 -0.56 12.16 -19.89
CA VAL A 131 -0.82 11.92 -21.32
C VAL A 131 -0.24 10.57 -21.76
N ASP A 132 0.78 10.07 -21.06
CA ASP A 132 1.40 8.76 -21.34
C ASP A 132 0.68 7.55 -20.70
N LEU A 133 -0.37 7.82 -19.91
CA LEU A 133 -1.16 6.83 -19.17
C LEU A 133 -0.28 5.88 -18.33
N SER A 134 0.87 6.36 -17.85
CA SER A 134 1.84 5.56 -17.08
C SER A 134 1.28 5.06 -15.75
N GLU A 135 0.31 5.77 -15.20
CA GLU A 135 -0.40 5.42 -13.97
C GLU A 135 -1.41 4.27 -14.13
N PHE A 136 -1.82 3.93 -15.36
CA PHE A 136 -2.84 2.91 -15.62
C PHE A 136 -2.24 1.52 -15.86
N ALA A 137 -2.77 0.56 -15.12
CA ALA A 137 -2.53 -0.86 -15.33
C ALA A 137 -3.12 -1.33 -16.69
N ALA A 138 -4.32 -0.85 -16.99
CA ALA A 138 -4.99 -1.05 -18.26
C ALA A 138 -5.82 0.19 -18.59
N PHE A 139 -5.82 0.59 -19.86
CA PHE A 139 -6.68 1.66 -20.35
C PHE A 139 -7.36 1.22 -21.64
N THR A 140 -8.67 1.45 -21.75
CA THR A 140 -9.45 1.11 -22.95
C THR A 140 -10.24 2.29 -23.49
N GLY A 141 -10.44 2.32 -24.81
CA GLY A 141 -11.25 3.34 -25.47
C GLY A 141 -12.76 3.12 -25.32
N GLU A 142 -13.25 1.90 -25.52
CA GLU A 142 -14.69 1.58 -25.54
C GLU A 142 -15.05 0.40 -24.64
N LYS A 143 -14.24 -0.67 -24.62
CA LYS A 143 -14.57 -1.88 -23.87
C LYS A 143 -13.36 -2.61 -23.30
N LEU A 144 -13.44 -3.03 -22.05
CA LEU A 144 -12.54 -3.98 -21.39
C LEU A 144 -13.36 -5.21 -21.04
N THR A 145 -12.96 -6.38 -21.51
CA THR A 145 -13.64 -7.64 -21.16
C THR A 145 -12.62 -8.64 -20.62
N MET A 146 -12.92 -9.20 -19.45
CA MET A 146 -12.14 -10.26 -18.81
C MET A 146 -12.99 -11.52 -18.74
N TRP A 147 -12.36 -12.68 -18.96
CA TRP A 147 -13.04 -13.99 -19.01
C TRP A 147 -12.37 -15.02 -18.11
N ALA A 148 -13.14 -16.05 -17.69
CA ALA A 148 -12.63 -17.21 -16.96
C ALA A 148 -11.75 -16.80 -15.75
N ASP A 149 -10.60 -17.43 -15.57
CA ASP A 149 -9.71 -17.22 -14.42
C ASP A 149 -8.79 -15.99 -14.56
N SER A 150 -9.20 -14.98 -15.36
CA SER A 150 -8.38 -13.79 -15.59
C SER A 150 -8.37 -12.87 -14.37
N THR A 151 -7.18 -12.54 -13.89
CA THR A 151 -7.02 -11.62 -12.76
C THR A 151 -6.19 -10.41 -13.13
N ILE A 152 -6.62 -9.23 -12.68
CA ILE A 152 -5.79 -8.03 -12.59
C ILE A 152 -5.46 -7.85 -11.12
N THR A 153 -4.17 -7.96 -10.79
CA THR A 153 -3.67 -7.84 -9.42
C THR A 153 -2.27 -7.26 -9.42
N ARG A 154 -1.85 -6.70 -8.27
CA ARG A 154 -0.54 -6.10 -8.13
C ARG A 154 0.52 -7.19 -8.18
N TRP A 155 1.61 -6.89 -8.87
CA TRP A 155 2.75 -7.79 -8.87
C TRP A 155 3.37 -7.91 -7.47
N SER A 156 3.47 -9.13 -6.95
CA SER A 156 3.90 -9.40 -5.57
C SER A 156 5.33 -8.94 -5.23
N THR A 157 6.18 -8.73 -6.24
CA THR A 157 7.54 -8.21 -6.09
C THR A 157 7.69 -6.79 -6.63
N ALA A 158 6.59 -6.09 -6.95
CA ALA A 158 6.65 -4.68 -7.28
C ALA A 158 7.31 -3.89 -6.13
N PRO A 159 8.18 -2.92 -6.42
CA PRO A 159 8.76 -2.03 -5.41
C PRO A 159 7.69 -1.33 -4.55
N ALA A 160 6.52 -1.07 -5.14
CA ALA A 160 5.35 -0.52 -4.48
C ALA A 160 4.36 -1.57 -3.93
N ASN A 161 4.71 -2.86 -3.83
CA ASN A 161 3.74 -3.88 -3.41
C ASN A 161 3.21 -3.67 -1.97
N ILE A 162 4.08 -3.20 -1.06
CA ILE A 162 3.76 -3.05 0.37
C ILE A 162 2.88 -1.83 0.67
N ASN A 163 2.93 -0.77 -0.15
CA ASN A 163 2.23 0.50 0.12
C ASN A 163 1.57 1.13 -1.11
N GLY A 164 1.59 0.44 -2.26
CA GLY A 164 1.18 1.00 -3.53
C GLY A 164 -0.30 1.39 -3.54
N PRO A 165 -0.67 2.44 -4.30
CA PRO A 165 -2.07 2.78 -4.51
C PRO A 165 -2.79 1.64 -5.24
N ALA A 166 -4.12 1.59 -5.09
CA ALA A 166 -4.97 0.68 -5.86
C ALA A 166 -4.62 0.79 -7.36
N LEU A 167 -4.61 -0.35 -8.05
CA LEU A 167 -4.31 -0.41 -9.48
C LEU A 167 -5.33 0.41 -10.26
N ALA A 168 -4.87 1.39 -11.03
CA ALA A 168 -5.75 2.20 -11.85
C ALA A 168 -6.12 1.45 -13.15
N ILE A 169 -7.41 1.31 -13.41
CA ILE A 169 -7.97 0.86 -14.69
C ILE A 169 -8.71 2.05 -15.30
N GLY A 170 -8.46 2.39 -16.55
CA GLY A 170 -9.07 3.54 -17.21
C GLY A 170 -10.00 3.15 -18.35
N THR A 171 -11.08 3.90 -18.53
CA THR A 171 -11.93 3.80 -19.73
C THR A 171 -12.44 5.16 -20.18
N ARG A 172 -12.48 5.37 -21.50
CA ARG A 172 -13.16 6.53 -22.11
C ARG A 172 -14.63 6.23 -22.45
N ALA A 173 -15.07 5.01 -22.23
CA ALA A 173 -16.42 4.61 -22.54
C ALA A 173 -17.43 5.20 -21.55
N ILE A 174 -18.58 5.61 -22.07
CA ILE A 174 -19.67 6.18 -21.27
C ILE A 174 -20.86 5.23 -21.11
N THR A 175 -20.86 4.12 -21.84
CA THR A 175 -21.95 3.15 -21.86
C THR A 175 -21.90 2.21 -20.65
N ALA A 176 -23.04 1.62 -20.29
CA ALA A 176 -23.06 0.53 -19.33
C ALA A 176 -22.27 -0.68 -19.86
N ASP A 177 -21.76 -1.51 -18.96
CA ASP A 177 -21.04 -2.75 -19.29
C ASP A 177 -19.82 -2.56 -20.21
N SER A 178 -19.19 -1.40 -20.13
CA SER A 178 -17.93 -1.14 -20.84
C SER A 178 -16.74 -1.81 -20.17
N ILE A 179 -16.82 -2.13 -18.88
CA ILE A 179 -15.88 -3.02 -18.21
C ILE A 179 -16.67 -4.26 -17.78
N LEU A 180 -16.44 -5.38 -18.45
CA LEU A 180 -17.13 -6.65 -18.18
C LEU A 180 -16.18 -7.67 -17.57
N LEU A 181 -16.54 -8.16 -16.39
CA LEU A 181 -15.87 -9.26 -15.71
C LEU A 181 -16.79 -10.49 -15.79
N HIS A 182 -16.45 -11.44 -16.66
CA HIS A 182 -17.20 -12.69 -16.84
C HIS A 182 -16.64 -13.82 -15.99
N ASP A 183 -17.52 -14.74 -15.58
CA ASP A 183 -17.20 -15.96 -14.83
C ASP A 183 -16.44 -15.65 -13.51
N ASP A 184 -15.27 -16.25 -13.32
CA ASP A 184 -14.39 -16.11 -12.16
C ASP A 184 -13.35 -14.98 -12.29
N ALA A 185 -13.52 -14.09 -13.28
CA ALA A 185 -12.59 -12.99 -13.50
C ALA A 185 -12.64 -11.96 -12.36
N ALA A 186 -11.46 -11.52 -11.90
CA ALA A 186 -11.36 -10.62 -10.76
C ALA A 186 -10.39 -9.46 -10.99
N ALA A 187 -10.79 -8.27 -10.53
CA ALA A 187 -9.96 -7.08 -10.47
C ALA A 187 -9.72 -6.75 -8.99
N ILE A 188 -8.55 -7.12 -8.46
CA ILE A 188 -8.25 -7.05 -7.02
C ILE A 188 -7.50 -5.75 -6.72
N ASP A 189 -7.96 -5.02 -5.70
CA ASP A 189 -7.37 -3.73 -5.29
C ASP A 189 -7.28 -2.74 -6.46
N THR A 190 -8.37 -2.61 -7.22
CA THR A 190 -8.44 -1.77 -8.43
C THR A 190 -9.38 -0.59 -8.25
N THR A 191 -9.02 0.54 -8.86
CA THR A 191 -9.88 1.71 -9.00
C THR A 191 -10.09 1.99 -10.49
N VAL A 192 -11.35 2.10 -10.89
CA VAL A 192 -11.75 2.43 -12.26
C VAL A 192 -11.87 3.93 -12.41
N PHE A 193 -11.09 4.50 -13.32
CA PHE A 193 -11.19 5.89 -13.73
C PHE A 193 -11.98 5.99 -15.03
N HIS A 194 -12.91 6.95 -15.07
CA HIS A 194 -13.76 7.18 -16.23
C HIS A 194 -13.91 8.67 -16.53
N GLY A 195 -14.17 8.99 -17.79
CA GLY A 195 -14.49 10.35 -18.21
C GLY A 195 -15.84 10.85 -17.66
N PRO A 196 -16.09 12.17 -17.73
CA PRO A 196 -17.38 12.75 -17.39
C PRO A 196 -18.49 12.18 -18.28
N GLY A 197 -19.65 11.86 -17.67
CA GLY A 197 -20.82 11.34 -18.40
C GLY A 197 -20.89 9.82 -18.51
N ALA A 198 -20.02 9.07 -17.83
CA ALA A 198 -20.10 7.62 -17.79
C ALA A 198 -21.34 7.11 -17.02
N SER A 199 -21.85 5.96 -17.46
CA SER A 199 -22.96 5.26 -16.81
C SER A 199 -22.63 4.85 -15.37
N ALA A 200 -23.62 4.90 -14.47
CA ALA A 200 -23.48 4.35 -13.11
C ALA A 200 -23.26 2.82 -13.09
N SER A 201 -23.56 2.14 -14.21
CA SER A 201 -23.35 0.70 -14.42
C SER A 201 -22.21 0.44 -15.40
N LEU A 202 -21.14 1.25 -15.33
CA LEU A 202 -19.98 1.15 -16.22
C LEU A 202 -19.26 -0.20 -16.08
N VAL A 203 -19.17 -0.69 -14.85
CA VAL A 203 -18.61 -2.00 -14.50
C VAL A 203 -19.75 -2.99 -14.35
N GLY A 204 -19.76 -4.00 -15.21
CA GLY A 204 -20.71 -5.11 -15.18
C GLY A 204 -19.99 -6.43 -14.90
N GLY A 205 -20.66 -7.35 -14.23
CA GLY A 205 -20.10 -8.69 -13.98
C GLY A 205 -20.51 -9.30 -12.64
N SER A 206 -20.12 -10.56 -12.47
CA SER A 206 -20.33 -11.36 -11.25
C SER A 206 -19.20 -11.24 -10.22
N SER A 207 -18.32 -10.24 -10.36
CA SER A 207 -17.16 -10.11 -9.49
C SER A 207 -17.56 -9.98 -8.02
N MET A 208 -16.91 -10.77 -7.15
CA MET A 208 -17.15 -10.75 -5.71
C MET A 208 -16.54 -9.52 -5.00
N TYR A 209 -15.75 -8.71 -5.71
CA TYR A 209 -15.01 -7.58 -5.13
C TYR A 209 -15.59 -6.25 -5.58
N ALA A 210 -15.71 -5.31 -4.63
CA ALA A 210 -16.16 -3.96 -4.94
C ALA A 210 -15.08 -3.23 -5.74
N VAL A 211 -15.47 -2.74 -6.92
CA VAL A 211 -14.61 -1.89 -7.76
C VAL A 211 -14.93 -0.43 -7.42
N ASN A 212 -13.92 0.31 -6.94
CA ASN A 212 -14.09 1.74 -6.71
C ASN A 212 -14.11 2.48 -8.04
N MET A 213 -15.02 3.44 -8.21
CA MET A 213 -15.11 4.27 -9.41
C MET A 213 -14.73 5.72 -9.10
N HIS A 214 -13.94 6.33 -9.97
CA HIS A 214 -13.51 7.71 -9.88
C HIS A 214 -13.73 8.45 -11.21
N CYS A 215 -14.46 9.56 -11.17
CA CYS A 215 -14.65 10.41 -12.33
C CYS A 215 -13.45 11.34 -12.50
N LEU A 216 -12.85 11.35 -13.68
CA LEU A 216 -11.86 12.33 -14.08
C LEU A 216 -12.53 13.66 -14.37
N GLN A 217 -11.83 14.77 -14.08
CA GLN A 217 -12.38 16.11 -14.32
C GLN A 217 -12.40 16.48 -15.81
N ASN A 218 -11.48 15.91 -16.59
CA ASN A 218 -11.34 16.16 -18.03
C ASN A 218 -11.32 14.85 -18.79
N ASP A 219 -11.74 14.91 -20.06
CA ASP A 219 -11.55 13.79 -20.99
C ASP A 219 -10.07 13.52 -21.23
N VAL A 220 -9.72 12.23 -21.21
CA VAL A 220 -8.35 11.77 -21.50
C VAL A 220 -8.12 11.86 -23.02
N PRO A 221 -7.17 12.69 -23.49
CA PRO A 221 -6.86 12.80 -24.91
C PRO A 221 -6.11 11.55 -25.36
N LEU A 222 -6.83 10.60 -25.94
CA LEU A 222 -6.21 9.48 -26.65
C LEU A 222 -5.88 9.89 -28.08
N PRO A 223 -4.73 9.46 -28.63
CA PRO A 223 -4.51 9.56 -30.07
C PRO A 223 -5.60 8.76 -30.80
N ASP A 224 -6.05 9.28 -31.94
CA ASP A 224 -6.98 8.55 -32.79
C ASP A 224 -6.39 7.17 -33.12
N PRO A 225 -7.20 6.10 -33.09
CA PRO A 225 -6.72 4.78 -33.43
C PRO A 225 -6.12 4.82 -34.85
N PRO A 226 -5.01 4.11 -35.10
CA PRO A 226 -4.44 4.06 -36.43
C PRO A 226 -5.50 3.58 -37.43
N VAL A 227 -5.60 4.27 -38.57
CA VAL A 227 -6.52 3.88 -39.65
C VAL A 227 -6.22 2.42 -40.02
N PRO A 228 -7.24 1.52 -40.07
CA PRO A 228 -7.02 0.13 -40.42
C PRO A 228 -6.29 0.02 -41.76
N MET A 229 -5.02 -0.36 -41.71
CA MET A 229 -4.31 -0.77 -42.91
C MET A 229 -4.70 -2.21 -43.21
N THR A 230 -5.25 -2.44 -44.40
CA THR A 230 -5.52 -3.78 -44.92
C THR A 230 -4.19 -4.46 -45.26
N THR A 231 -3.44 -4.94 -44.27
CA THR A 231 -2.23 -5.74 -44.50
C THR A 231 -2.61 -7.19 -44.70
N THR A 232 -2.56 -7.65 -45.96
CA THR A 232 -2.51 -9.08 -46.29
C THR A 232 -1.16 -9.62 -45.82
N ILE A 233 -1.16 -10.38 -44.72
CA ILE A 233 0.06 -11.02 -44.21
C ILE A 233 0.36 -12.26 -45.06
N THR A 234 1.41 -12.20 -45.86
CA THR A 234 2.05 -13.37 -46.49
C THR A 234 3.42 -13.55 -45.84
N GLY A 235 3.55 -14.46 -44.87
CA GLY A 235 4.85 -14.86 -44.32
C GLY A 235 4.90 -15.02 -42.79
N ASN A 236 5.53 -16.11 -42.36
CA ASN A 236 5.63 -16.58 -40.97
C ASN A 236 6.61 -15.75 -40.12
N THR A 237 6.23 -14.56 -39.69
CA THR A 237 6.98 -13.85 -38.63
C THR A 237 6.01 -13.09 -37.72
N ASN A 238 5.72 -13.67 -36.56
CA ASN A 238 4.81 -13.11 -35.55
C ASN A 238 5.46 -11.88 -34.88
N THR A 239 5.16 -10.71 -35.41
CA THR A 239 5.15 -9.45 -34.65
C THR A 239 3.70 -8.97 -34.61
N LEU A 240 3.07 -9.08 -33.43
CA LEU A 240 1.67 -8.71 -33.21
C LEU A 240 1.55 -7.17 -33.19
N GLN A 241 1.30 -6.58 -34.36
CA GLN A 241 0.66 -5.28 -34.49
C GLN A 241 -0.68 -5.50 -35.22
N ALA A 242 -1.80 -5.55 -34.50
CA ALA A 242 -3.13 -5.36 -35.11
C ALA A 242 -4.25 -5.13 -34.08
N MET A 243 -5.22 -4.34 -34.55
CA MET A 243 -6.47 -3.92 -33.93
C MET A 243 -7.31 -5.07 -33.37
N GLY A 244 -7.95 -4.83 -32.21
CA GLY A 244 -8.76 -5.84 -31.52
C GLY A 244 -7.87 -6.87 -30.84
N THR A 245 -7.27 -6.50 -29.71
CA THR A 245 -6.32 -7.38 -29.03
C THR A 245 -7.09 -8.37 -28.15
N THR A 246 -7.32 -9.58 -28.68
CA THR A 246 -7.59 -10.76 -27.84
C THR A 246 -6.23 -11.30 -27.39
N ILE A 247 -5.87 -11.06 -26.14
CA ILE A 247 -4.66 -11.63 -25.56
C ILE A 247 -5.04 -13.03 -25.02
N ASN A 248 -4.69 -14.06 -25.78
CA ASN A 248 -4.85 -15.46 -25.37
C ASN A 248 -3.50 -15.99 -24.88
N THR A 249 -3.33 -16.16 -23.56
CA THR A 249 -2.06 -16.58 -22.96
C THR A 249 -2.01 -18.07 -22.68
N ASP A 250 -2.03 -18.91 -23.72
CA ASP A 250 -1.70 -20.34 -23.59
C ASP A 250 -0.18 -20.61 -23.45
N VAL A 251 0.62 -19.55 -23.36
CA VAL A 251 2.07 -19.62 -23.12
C VAL A 251 2.40 -18.74 -21.91
N VAL A 252 3.06 -19.36 -20.93
CA VAL A 252 3.53 -18.81 -19.65
C VAL A 252 4.43 -17.57 -19.86
N TYR A 253 3.84 -16.43 -20.16
CA TYR A 253 4.50 -15.12 -20.06
C TYR A 253 3.98 -14.43 -18.82
N LYS A 254 4.84 -14.36 -17.81
CA LYS A 254 4.53 -13.95 -16.43
C LYS A 254 4.27 -12.45 -16.25
N THR A 255 4.13 -11.67 -17.32
CA THR A 255 4.01 -10.21 -17.27
C THR A 255 3.43 -9.67 -18.58
N ILE A 256 2.28 -8.99 -18.52
CA ILE A 256 1.72 -8.29 -19.68
C ILE A 256 1.37 -6.87 -19.26
N ILE A 257 2.07 -5.90 -19.85
CA ILE A 257 1.66 -4.48 -19.84
C ILE A 257 0.81 -4.29 -21.10
N ALA A 258 -0.52 -4.40 -20.98
CA ALA A 258 -1.43 -4.20 -22.10
C ALA A 258 -1.76 -2.70 -22.25
N LYS A 259 -0.82 -1.93 -22.82
CA LYS A 259 -1.13 -0.58 -23.32
C LYS A 259 -1.65 -0.70 -24.74
N THR A 260 -2.97 -0.68 -24.92
CA THR A 260 -3.58 -0.70 -26.24
C THR A 260 -4.32 0.60 -26.51
N THR A 261 -4.10 1.19 -27.68
CA THR A 261 -4.95 2.26 -28.23
C THR A 261 -6.18 1.68 -28.93
N ALA A 262 -6.41 0.37 -28.81
CA ALA A 262 -7.55 -0.30 -29.43
C ALA A 262 -8.85 0.04 -28.69
N ASN A 263 -9.93 0.10 -29.46
CA ASN A 263 -11.28 0.34 -28.95
C ASN A 263 -11.74 -0.73 -27.96
N ALA A 264 -11.28 -1.98 -28.11
CA ALA A 264 -11.62 -3.08 -27.22
C ALA A 264 -10.38 -3.89 -26.80
N LEU A 265 -10.30 -4.21 -25.51
CA LEU A 265 -9.30 -5.09 -24.91
C LEU A 265 -9.98 -6.32 -24.32
N THR A 266 -9.59 -7.51 -24.77
CA THR A 266 -10.05 -8.79 -24.23
C THR A 266 -8.89 -9.53 -23.59
N ILE A 267 -9.00 -9.82 -22.29
CA ILE A 267 -8.01 -10.57 -21.52
C ILE A 267 -8.56 -12.00 -21.30
N MET A 268 -7.80 -12.99 -21.77
CA MET A 268 -8.05 -14.41 -21.53
C MET A 268 -6.80 -15.02 -20.87
N GLY A 269 -6.87 -15.30 -19.56
CA GLY A 269 -5.78 -15.87 -18.76
C GLY A 269 -5.26 -14.93 -17.66
N GLU A 270 -4.24 -15.36 -16.92
CA GLU A 270 -3.67 -14.60 -15.81
C GLU A 270 -2.86 -13.38 -16.30
N ALA A 271 -3.30 -12.16 -15.97
CA ALA A 271 -2.65 -10.91 -16.39
C ALA A 271 -2.06 -10.16 -15.19
N VAL A 272 -0.78 -10.41 -14.90
CA VAL A 272 -0.06 -9.68 -13.85
C VAL A 272 0.41 -8.33 -14.40
N VAL A 273 -0.08 -7.24 -13.80
CA VAL A 273 0.26 -5.88 -14.21
C VAL A 273 1.34 -5.28 -13.30
N VAL A 274 2.34 -4.68 -13.92
CA VAL A 274 3.46 -4.01 -13.25
C VAL A 274 3.08 -2.55 -13.02
N ALA A 275 3.03 -2.16 -11.76
CA ALA A 275 3.10 -0.77 -11.30
C ALA A 275 4.35 -0.63 -10.42
#